data_AF-A0A497T983-F1
#
_entry.id   AF-A0A497T983-F1
#
_cell.length_a   1.000
_cell.length_b   1.000
_cell.length_c   1.000
_cell.angle_alpha   90.00
_cell.angle_beta   90.00
_cell.angle_gamma   90.00
#
_symmetry.space_group_name_H-M   'P 1'
#
loop_
_entity.id
_entity.type
_entity.pdbx_description
1 polymer ?
#
loop_
_entity_poly.entity_id
_entity_poly.type
_entity_poly.pdbx_seq_one_letter_code
_entity_poly.pdbx_strand_id
1 'polypeptide(L)' 'RGKIWKSKNSEFRYISKDLISPTTTLIYADKVLITIWEKPMFNILITSKKVADSFRSYFNHFWKIAKK' A
#
# COMPACT_ATOMS: atom_id res chain seq x y z
N ARG A 1 -3.77 14.14 -13.44
CA ARG A 1 -3.39 13.62 -12.10
C ARG A 1 -3.34 14.81 -11.14
N GLY A 2 -4.08 14.77 -10.03
CA GLY A 2 -4.20 15.91 -9.10
C GLY A 2 -2.87 16.28 -8.43
N LYS A 3 -2.78 17.52 -7.94
CA LYS A 3 -1.62 18.08 -7.24
C LYS A 3 -1.25 17.18 -6.04
N ILE A 4 -0.02 16.68 -5.99
CA ILE A 4 0.46 15.85 -4.87
C ILE A 4 0.69 16.78 -3.67
N TRP A 5 -0.09 16.60 -2.61
CA TRP A 5 0.06 17.33 -1.36
C TRP A 5 1.25 16.76 -0.59
N LYS A 6 2.43 17.37 -0.76
CA LYS A 6 3.62 17.02 0.03
C LYS A 6 3.48 17.63 1.42
N SER A 7 3.43 16.79 2.45
CA SER A 7 3.55 17.20 3.85
C SER A 7 4.93 16.86 4.39
N LYS A 8 5.34 17.49 5.50
CA LYS A 8 6.61 17.14 6.18
C LYS A 8 6.71 15.66 6.57
N ASN A 9 5.57 14.99 6.73
CA ASN A 9 5.47 13.61 7.20
C ASN A 9 5.04 12.65 6.08
N SER A 10 5.21 13.02 4.81
CA SER A 10 4.82 12.20 3.66
C SER A 10 6.00 11.97 2.73
N GLU A 11 6.34 10.70 2.55
CA GLU A 11 7.30 10.25 1.54
C GLU A 11 6.59 9.47 0.45
N PHE A 12 7.07 9.63 -0.78
CA PHE A 12 6.59 8.90 -1.95
C PHE A 12 7.79 8.22 -2.60
N ARG A 13 7.59 6.98 -3.05
CA ARG A 13 8.57 6.23 -3.85
C ARG A 13 7.86 5.46 -4.94
N TYR A 14 8.58 5.16 -6.01
CA TYR A 14 8.06 4.52 -7.21
C TYR A 14 8.81 3.21 -7.47
N ILE A 15 8.06 2.16 -7.80
CA ILE A 15 8.58 0.84 -8.20
C ILE A 15 8.40 0.62 -9.71
N SER A 16 9.01 -0.43 -10.26
CA SER A 16 8.81 -0.79 -11.68
C SER A 16 7.33 -1.08 -11.96
N LYS A 17 6.90 -0.78 -13.19
CA LYS A 17 5.52 -1.02 -13.62
C LYS A 17 5.14 -2.51 -13.55
N ASP A 18 6.11 -3.40 -13.70
CA ASP A 18 5.91 -4.86 -13.69
C ASP A 18 5.54 -5.39 -12.29
N LEU A 19 5.79 -4.59 -11.24
CA LEU A 19 5.44 -4.90 -9.85
C LEU A 19 4.13 -4.23 -9.42
N ILE A 20 3.40 -3.57 -10.33
CA ILE A 20 2.12 -2.95 -10.02
C ILE A 20 1.07 -4.05 -9.82
N SER A 21 0.61 -4.20 -8.58
CA SER A 21 -0.54 -5.03 -8.26
C SER A 21 -1.84 -4.39 -8.79
N PRO A 22 -2.82 -5.18 -9.28
CA PRO A 22 -4.17 -4.69 -9.58
C PRO A 22 -4.92 -4.22 -8.32
N THR A 23 -4.42 -4.59 -7.14
CA THR A 23 -4.99 -4.22 -5.85
C THR A 23 -4.20 -3.10 -5.17
N THR A 24 -4.91 -2.23 -4.46
CA THR A 24 -4.29 -1.27 -3.53
C THR A 24 -4.28 -1.85 -2.13
N THR A 25 -3.14 -1.79 -1.46
CA THR A 25 -3.02 -2.23 -0.07
C THR A 25 -2.71 -1.02 0.81
N LEU A 26 -3.52 -0.80 1.85
CA LEU A 26 -3.32 0.20 2.89
C LEU A 26 -3.10 -0.52 4.22
N ILE A 27 -2.04 -0.16 4.94
CA ILE A 27 -1.72 -0.74 6.24
C ILE A 27 -1.77 0.38 7.28
N TYR A 28 -2.61 0.23 8.31
CA TYR A 28 -2.74 1.20 9.39
C TYR A 28 -2.93 0.50 10.73
N ALA A 29 -2.02 0.76 11.68
CA ALA A 29 -1.99 0.08 12.98
C ALA A 29 -2.08 -1.45 12.81
N ASP A 30 -3.10 -2.10 13.38
CA ASP A 30 -3.37 -3.53 13.31
C ASP A 30 -4.30 -3.94 12.14
N LYS A 31 -4.55 -3.03 11.19
CA LYS A 31 -5.49 -3.22 10.07
C LYS A 31 -4.79 -3.22 8.73
N VAL A 32 -5.29 -4.06 7.83
CA VAL A 32 -4.93 -4.07 6.41
C VAL A 32 -6.22 -3.94 5.60
N LEU A 33 -6.27 -2.95 4.71
CA LEU A 33 -7.32 -2.79 3.73
C LEU A 33 -6.76 -3.14 2.36
N ILE A 34 -7.36 -4.13 1.70
CA ILE A 34 -7.07 -4.46 0.31
C ILE A 34 -8.27 -4.02 -0.53
N THR A 35 -8.01 -3.18 -1.51
CA THR A 35 -9.01 -2.65 -2.43
C THR A 35 -8.75 -3.21 -3.82
N ILE A 36 -9.77 -3.84 -4.41
CA ILE A 36 -9.77 -4.34 -5.79
C ILE A 36 -10.56 -3.34 -6.63
N TRP A 37 -9.87 -2.65 -7.53
CA TRP A 37 -10.43 -1.59 -8.37
C TRP A 37 -11.09 -2.14 -9.64
N GLU A 38 -11.97 -3.12 -9.48
CA GLU A 38 -12.82 -3.62 -10.56
C GLU A 38 -14.28 -3.19 -10.35
N LYS A 39 -15.17 -3.54 -11.29
CA LYS A 39 -16.61 -3.34 -11.14
C LYS A 39 -17.28 -4.70 -10.94
N PRO A 40 -17.97 -4.94 -9.81
CA PRO A 40 -18.13 -4.05 -8.66
C PRO A 40 -16.82 -3.88 -7.86
N MET A 41 -16.71 -2.78 -7.11
CA MET A 41 -15.52 -2.50 -6.28
C MET A 41 -15.54 -3.37 -5.03
N PHE A 42 -14.43 -4.03 -4.70
CA PHE A 42 -14.31 -4.84 -3.50
C PHE A 42 -13.30 -4.26 -2.51
N ASN A 43 -13.67 -4.28 -1.23
CA ASN A 43 -12.81 -3.89 -0.12
C ASN A 43 -12.77 -5.03 0.90
N ILE A 44 -11.57 -5.48 1.24
CA ILE A 44 -11.33 -6.52 2.23
C ILE A 44 -10.59 -5.86 3.40
N LEU A 45 -11.26 -5.72 4.54
CA LEU A 45 -10.67 -5.21 5.77
C LEU A 45 -10.29 -6.38 6.68
N ILE A 46 -9.01 -6.48 7.02
CA ILE A 46 -8.48 -7.49 7.93
C ILE A 46 -7.98 -6.78 9.18
N THR A 47 -8.54 -7.10 10.35
CA THR A 47 -8.07 -6.60 11.65
C THR A 47 -7.29 -7.70 12.36
N SER A 48 -5.96 -7.65 12.25
CA SER A 48 -5.05 -8.59 12.89
C SER A 48 -3.64 -8.02 12.90
N LYS A 49 -3.06 -7.87 14.10
CA LYS A 49 -1.67 -7.43 14.27
C LYS A 49 -0.68 -8.28 13.48
N LYS A 50 -0.84 -9.62 13.54
CA LYS A 50 0.07 -10.56 12.85
C LYS A 50 0.01 -10.38 11.32
N VAL A 51 -1.18 -10.16 10.77
CA VAL A 51 -1.34 -9.90 9.33
C VAL A 51 -0.76 -8.54 8.95
N ALA A 52 -1.08 -7.49 9.72
CA ALA A 52 -0.56 -6.14 9.48
C ALA A 52 0.97 -6.08 9.54
N ASP A 53 1.60 -6.81 10.47
CA ASP A 53 3.06 -6.90 10.60
C ASP A 53 3.69 -7.65 9.42
N SER A 54 3.06 -8.72 8.93
CA SER A 54 3.49 -9.43 7.71
C SER A 54 3.46 -8.52 6.47
N PHE A 55 2.35 -7.82 6.25
CA PHE A 55 2.21 -6.86 5.14
C PHE A 55 3.18 -5.68 5.27
N ARG A 56 3.46 -5.19 6.49
CA ARG A 56 4.51 -4.19 6.74
C ARG A 56 5.88 -4.69 6.31
N SER A 57 6.21 -5.96 6.58
CA SER A 57 7.47 -6.56 6.15
C SER A 57 7.61 -6.54 4.61
N TYR A 58 6.55 -6.94 3.90
CA TYR A 58 6.51 -6.87 2.43
C TYR A 58 6.65 -5.45 1.91
N PHE A 59 5.89 -4.50 2.48
CA PHE A 59 6.00 -3.09 2.14
C PHE A 59 7.43 -2.56 2.33
N ASN A 60 8.07 -2.89 3.46
CA ASN A 60 9.43 -2.45 3.75
C ASN A 60 10.45 -3.04 2.76
N HIS A 61 10.23 -4.26 2.26
CA HIS A 61 11.06 -4.83 1.20
C HIS A 61 10.92 -4.04 -0.11
N PHE A 62 9.68 -3.75 -0.53
CA PHE A 62 9.43 -2.89 -1.70
C PHE A 62 9.99 -1.48 -1.51
N TRP A 63 9.87 -0.91 -0.31
CA TRP A 63 10.36 0.44 0.01
C TRP A 63 11.88 0.58 -0.16
N LYS A 64 12.64 -0.49 0.14
CA LYS A 64 14.11 -0.52 -0.02
C LYS A 64 14.53 -0.47 -1.49
N ILE A 65 13.78 -1.13 -2.38
CA ILE A 65 14.09 -1.18 -3.83
C ILE A 65 13.43 -0.03 -4.62
N ALA A 66 12.49 0.68 -4.01
CA ALA A 66 11.76 1.78 -4.66
C ALA A 66 12.63 3.04 -4.81
N LYS A 67 12.48 3.73 -5.94
CA LYS A 67 13.17 4.98 -6.26
C LYS A 67 12.41 6.17 -5.67
N LYS A 68 13.12 7.18 -5.18
CA LYS A 68 12.53 8.45 -4.71
C LYS A 68 11.88 9.23 -5.84
#